data_AF-A0AAU4ELD1-F1
#
_entry.id   AF-A0AAU4ELD1-F1
#
_cell.length_a   1.000
_cell.length_b   1.000
_cell.length_c   1.000
_cell.angle_alpha   90.00
_cell.angle_beta   90.00
_cell.angle_gamma   90.00
#
_symmetry.space_group_name_H-M   'P 1'
#
loop_
_entity.id
_entity.type
_entity.pdbx_description
1 polymer ?
#
loop_
_entity_poly.entity_id
_entity_poly.type
_entity_poly.pdbx_seq_one_letter_code
_entity_poly.pdbx_strand_id
1 'polypeptide(L)'
;MSAWDRDAVDLAGPGFIEFAEDGTGQLGFVAVEGNLDCRPADRDGRPGLEFTWEGVDEGDQVSGRGWAVLADDETIEGWLFIHLGDESDFRARPFTVTEETDR
;
A
#
# COMPACT_ATOMS: atom_id res chain seq x y z
N MET A 1 2.51 -3.47 -9.13
CA MET A 1 3.39 -2.29 -8.98
C MET A 1 4.25 -2.22 -10.24
N SER A 2 4.63 -1.04 -10.70
CA SER A 2 5.45 -0.90 -11.92
C SER A 2 6.95 -0.95 -11.66
N ALA A 3 7.40 -0.55 -10.47
CA ALA A 3 8.83 -0.61 -10.11
C ALA A 3 9.30 -2.03 -9.76
N TRP A 4 8.39 -2.92 -9.34
CA TRP A 4 8.67 -4.29 -8.89
C TRP A 4 7.75 -5.29 -9.56
N ASP A 5 8.30 -6.44 -9.96
CA ASP A 5 7.51 -7.57 -10.42
C ASP A 5 6.77 -8.26 -9.26
N ARG A 6 5.95 -9.27 -9.57
CA ARG A 6 5.10 -9.92 -8.58
C ARG A 6 5.90 -10.67 -7.51
N ASP A 7 6.98 -11.34 -7.90
CA ASP A 7 7.79 -12.13 -6.99
C ASP A 7 8.55 -11.22 -6.02
N ALA A 8 9.01 -10.06 -6.50
CA ALA A 8 9.60 -9.04 -5.65
C ALA A 8 8.57 -8.43 -4.68
N VAL A 9 7.37 -8.08 -5.16
CA VAL A 9 6.31 -7.54 -4.29
C VAL A 9 5.95 -8.53 -3.17
N ASP A 10 5.92 -9.83 -3.47
CA ASP A 10 5.53 -10.88 -2.53
C ASP A 10 6.72 -11.45 -1.71
N LEU A 11 7.90 -10.80 -1.72
CA LEU A 11 9.15 -11.33 -1.15
C LEU A 11 9.04 -11.75 0.34
N ALA A 12 8.51 -10.88 1.20
CA ALA A 12 8.31 -11.16 2.63
C ALA A 12 6.93 -11.77 2.97
N GLY A 13 6.07 -11.93 1.97
CA GLY A 13 4.67 -12.29 2.09
C GLY A 13 3.82 -11.54 1.06
N PRO A 14 2.52 -11.87 0.90
CA PRO A 14 1.67 -11.21 -0.08
C PRO A 14 1.69 -9.70 0.08
N GLY A 15 2.05 -8.98 -0.99
CA GLY A 15 2.07 -7.52 -0.94
C GLY A 15 0.67 -6.94 -0.66
N PHE A 16 0.58 -6.03 0.30
CA PHE A 16 -0.67 -5.45 0.74
C PHE A 16 -0.53 -3.95 1.09
N ILE A 17 -1.68 -3.28 1.06
CA ILE A 17 -1.89 -1.97 1.66
C ILE A 17 -3.29 -1.98 2.28
N GLU A 18 -3.37 -1.59 3.55
CA GLU A 18 -4.58 -1.59 4.35
C GLU A 18 -4.88 -0.16 4.82
N PHE A 19 -6.15 0.22 4.73
CA PHE A 19 -6.64 1.51 5.22
C PHE A 19 -7.70 1.25 6.29
N ALA A 20 -7.45 1.72 7.51
CA ALA A 20 -8.35 1.58 8.64
C ALA A 20 -9.29 2.79 8.74
N GLU A 21 -10.47 2.57 9.34
CA GLU A 21 -11.51 3.61 9.49
C GLU A 21 -11.08 4.77 10.39
N ASP A 22 -10.07 4.57 11.25
CA ASP A 22 -9.55 5.59 12.16
C ASP A 22 -8.51 6.52 11.52
N GLY A 23 -8.28 6.39 10.21
CA GLY A 23 -7.29 7.17 9.47
C GLY A 23 -5.87 6.63 9.59
N THR A 24 -5.69 5.44 10.16
CA THR A 24 -4.41 4.72 10.13
C THR A 24 -4.43 3.62 9.07
N GLY A 25 -3.35 2.86 8.98
CA GLY A 25 -3.27 1.73 8.06
C GLY A 25 -1.88 1.11 8.08
N GLN A 26 -1.69 0.11 7.23
CA GLN A 26 -0.44 -0.61 7.13
C GLN A 26 -0.11 -0.91 5.67
N LEU A 27 1.17 -1.12 5.40
CA LEU A 27 1.63 -1.60 4.11
C LEU A 27 2.72 -2.65 4.29
N GLY A 28 2.79 -3.56 3.34
CA GLY A 28 3.86 -4.55 3.21
C GLY A 28 4.11 -4.87 1.75
N PHE A 29 5.34 -4.74 1.28
CA PHE A 29 5.76 -5.16 -0.07
C PHE A 29 7.28 -5.30 -0.08
N VAL A 30 7.82 -6.23 -0.88
CA VAL A 30 9.28 -6.51 -0.87
C VAL A 30 9.71 -6.85 0.57
N ALA A 31 10.69 -6.14 1.13
CA ALA A 31 11.12 -6.23 2.53
C ALA A 31 10.68 -5.00 3.35
N VAL A 32 9.80 -4.18 2.78
CA VAL A 32 9.25 -2.98 3.40
C VAL A 32 8.01 -3.33 4.22
N GLU A 33 7.98 -2.90 5.47
CA GLU A 33 6.80 -2.90 6.33
C GLU A 33 6.61 -1.50 6.93
N GLY A 34 5.38 -0.98 6.97
CA GLY A 34 5.14 0.37 7.46
C GLY A 34 3.71 0.65 7.91
N ASN A 35 3.56 1.72 8.69
CA ASN A 35 2.27 2.25 9.14
C ASN A 35 1.93 3.53 8.37
N LEU A 36 0.63 3.74 8.15
CA LEU A 36 0.07 4.88 7.43
C LEU A 36 -0.58 5.90 8.37
N ASP A 37 -0.42 7.19 8.06
CA ASP A 37 -1.34 8.28 8.47
C ASP A 37 -2.09 8.73 7.21
N CYS A 38 -3.40 8.53 7.21
CA CYS A 38 -4.28 8.72 6.06
C CYS A 38 -5.25 9.88 6.28
N ARG A 39 -5.48 10.64 5.21
CA ARG A 39 -6.48 11.73 5.18
C ARG A 39 -7.39 11.57 3.97
N PRO A 40 -8.72 11.64 4.16
CA PRO A 40 -9.64 11.68 3.02
C PRO A 40 -9.28 12.82 2.07
N ALA A 41 -9.20 12.51 0.78
CA ALA A 41 -8.85 13.46 -0.25
C ALA A 41 -9.49 13.03 -1.57
N ASP A 42 -10.26 13.93 -2.18
CA ASP A 42 -10.78 13.71 -3.52
C ASP A 42 -9.69 13.97 -4.56
N ARG A 43 -9.57 13.08 -5.55
CA ARG A 43 -8.61 13.23 -6.64
C ARG A 43 -9.27 12.96 -7.98
N ASP A 44 -9.25 13.98 -8.84
CA ASP A 44 -9.93 13.97 -10.15
C ASP A 44 -11.43 13.66 -10.05
N GLY A 45 -12.09 14.12 -8.98
CA GLY A 45 -13.51 13.86 -8.71
C GLY A 45 -13.83 12.45 -8.24
N ARG A 46 -12.81 11.64 -7.93
CA ARG A 46 -12.96 10.30 -7.33
C ARG A 46 -12.68 10.35 -5.84
N PRO A 47 -13.50 9.66 -5.02
CA PRO A 47 -13.23 9.51 -3.60
C PRO A 47 -11.92 8.73 -3.41
N GLY A 48 -11.13 9.20 -2.45
CA GLY A 48 -9.83 8.62 -2.15
C GLY A 48 -9.25 9.16 -0.87
N LEU A 49 -7.95 8.96 -0.73
CA LEU A 49 -7.16 9.43 0.39
C LEU A 49 -5.74 9.76 -0.06
N GLU A 50 -5.10 10.64 0.69
CA GLU A 50 -3.66 10.84 0.69
C GLU A 50 -3.08 10.26 1.98
N PHE A 51 -1.86 9.75 1.92
CA PHE A 51 -1.21 9.19 3.09
C PHE A 51 0.27 9.53 3.15
N THR A 52 0.79 9.61 4.38
CA THR A 52 2.22 9.48 4.68
C THR A 52 2.46 8.15 5.36
N TRP A 53 3.69 7.64 5.28
CA TRP A 53 4.02 6.38 5.92
C TRP A 53 5.45 6.37 6.44
N GLU A 54 5.68 5.59 7.48
CA GLU A 54 6.99 5.29 8.06
C GLU A 54 7.10 3.79 8.32
N GLY A 55 8.32 3.26 8.21
CA GLY A 55 8.54 1.83 8.22
C GLY A 55 10.01 1.43 8.25
N VAL A 56 10.25 0.17 7.96
CA VAL A 56 11.58 -0.44 7.88
C VAL A 56 11.74 -1.21 6.58
N ASP A 57 12.93 -1.16 6.00
CA ASP A 57 13.36 -1.96 4.85
C ASP A 57 14.71 -2.60 5.19
N GLU A 58 14.74 -3.93 5.33
CA GLU A 58 15.93 -4.69 5.74
C GLU A 58 16.65 -4.18 7.01
N GLY A 59 15.90 -3.51 7.91
CA GLY A 59 16.41 -2.93 9.16
C GLY A 59 16.77 -1.44 9.09
N ASP A 60 16.70 -0.82 7.92
CA ASP A 60 16.87 0.61 7.73
C ASP A 60 15.51 1.34 7.80
N GLN A 61 15.49 2.50 8.44
CA GLN A 61 14.27 3.32 8.51
C GLN A 61 13.97 3.93 7.14
N VAL A 62 12.76 3.70 6.67
CA VAL A 62 12.23 4.29 5.44
C VAL A 62 10.93 5.01 5.73
N SER A 63 10.60 5.97 4.88
CA SER A 63 9.34 6.71 4.95
C SER A 63 8.93 7.16 3.57
N GLY A 64 7.73 7.69 3.45
CA GLY A 64 7.25 8.17 2.19
C GLY A 64 5.85 8.73 2.23
N ARG A 65 5.24 8.81 1.05
CA ARG A 65 3.88 9.30 0.88
C ARG A 65 3.19 8.58 -0.27
N GLY A 66 1.89 8.80 -0.41
CA GLY A 66 1.14 8.29 -1.52
C GLY A 66 -0.29 8.78 -1.53
N TRP A 67 -1.05 8.25 -2.47
CA TRP A 67 -2.48 8.45 -2.56
C TRP A 67 -3.13 7.20 -3.16
N ALA A 68 -4.41 7.01 -2.85
CA ALA A 68 -5.23 5.94 -3.40
C ALA A 68 -6.63 6.48 -3.74
N VAL A 69 -7.21 6.02 -4.84
CA VAL A 69 -8.59 6.30 -5.24
C VAL A 69 -9.30 5.01 -5.60
N LEU A 70 -10.63 4.98 -5.46
CA LEU A 70 -11.43 3.91 -6.02
C LEU A 70 -11.33 3.93 -7.56
N ALA A 71 -10.88 2.82 -8.14
CA ALA A 71 -10.87 2.60 -9.58
C ALA A 71 -12.20 2.03 -10.06
N ASP A 72 -12.79 1.12 -9.27
CA ASP A 72 -14.15 0.58 -9.38
C ASP A 72 -14.65 0.15 -7.98
N ASP A 73 -15.73 -0.62 -7.91
CA ASP A 73 -16.38 -1.02 -6.65
C ASP A 73 -15.50 -1.92 -5.77
N GLU A 74 -14.51 -2.59 -6.36
CA GLU A 74 -13.68 -3.59 -5.68
C GLU A 74 -12.17 -3.34 -5.84
N THR A 75 -11.74 -2.27 -6.49
CA THR A 75 -10.31 -2.04 -6.68
C THR A 75 -9.93 -0.59 -6.43
N ILE A 76 -8.72 -0.43 -5.92
CA ILE A 76 -8.07 0.86 -5.78
C ILE A 76 -6.88 0.94 -6.73
N GLU A 77 -6.62 2.15 -7.21
CA GLU A 77 -5.37 2.51 -7.85
C GLU A 77 -4.73 3.69 -7.12
N GLY A 78 -3.41 3.76 -7.16
CA GLY A 78 -2.69 4.76 -6.40
C GLY A 78 -1.24 4.87 -6.80
N TRP A 79 -0.55 5.75 -6.09
CA TRP A 79 0.89 5.94 -6.16
C TRP A 79 1.50 5.86 -4.78
N LEU A 80 2.66 5.21 -4.72
CA LEU A 80 3.51 5.13 -3.55
C LEU A 80 4.87 5.72 -3.87
N PHE A 81 5.37 6.59 -3.00
CA PHE A 81 6.67 7.24 -3.09
C PHE A 81 7.48 6.87 -1.87
N ILE A 82 8.71 6.39 -2.06
CA ILE A 82 9.71 6.23 -1.01
C ILE A 82 10.50 7.55 -0.94
N HIS A 83 10.65 8.12 0.24
CA HIS A 83 11.41 9.34 0.45
C HIS A 83 12.86 9.15 0.00
N LEU A 84 13.30 9.94 -0.99
CA LEU A 84 14.63 9.83 -1.63
C LEU A 84 14.92 8.44 -2.25
N GLY A 85 13.87 7.68 -2.55
CA GLY A 85 13.96 6.38 -3.19
C GLY A 85 13.08 6.29 -4.43
N ASP A 86 12.63 5.07 -4.71
CA ASP A 86 11.77 4.78 -5.85
C ASP A 86 10.32 5.26 -5.65
N GLU A 87 9.59 5.26 -6.75
CA GLU A 87 8.15 5.49 -6.80
C GLU A 87 7.50 4.44 -7.68
N SER A 88 6.26 4.07 -7.37
CA SER A 88 5.52 3.08 -8.15
C SER A 88 4.04 3.39 -8.11
N ASP A 89 3.37 3.22 -9.26
CA ASP A 89 1.92 3.01 -9.25
C ASP A 89 1.60 1.64 -8.63
N PHE A 90 0.38 1.51 -8.12
CA PHE A 90 -0.15 0.23 -7.67
C PHE A 90 -1.63 0.10 -8.00
N ARG A 91 -2.07 -1.16 -8.06
CA ARG A 91 -3.47 -1.56 -8.03
C ARG A 91 -3.63 -2.64 -6.98
N ALA A 92 -4.67 -2.52 -6.18
CA ALA A 92 -5.01 -3.51 -5.15
C ALA A 92 -6.50 -3.87 -5.22
N ARG A 93 -6.78 -5.10 -4.83
CA ARG A 93 -8.13 -5.67 -4.67
C ARG A 93 -8.28 -6.11 -3.21
N PRO A 94 -9.51 -6.15 -2.65
CA PRO A 94 -9.77 -6.68 -1.33
C PRO A 94 -9.06 -7.99 -1.10
N PHE A 95 -8.37 -8.07 0.03
CA PHE A 95 -7.73 -9.28 0.46
C PHE A 95 -8.82 -10.26 0.89
N THR A 96 -9.19 -11.20 0.03
CA THR A 96 -10.04 -12.32 0.42
C THR A 96 -9.14 -13.31 1.15
N VAL A 97 -9.29 -13.43 2.46
CA VAL A 97 -8.74 -14.57 3.19
C VAL A 97 -9.48 -15.79 2.67
N THR A 98 -8.88 -16.51 1.72
CA THR A 98 -9.26 -17.91 1.53
C THR A 98 -8.75 -18.60 2.79
N GLU A 99 -9.65 -19.09 3.63
CA GLU A 99 -9.29 -19.96 4.74
C GLU A 99 -8.60 -21.20 4.17
N GLU A 100 -7.27 -21.14 4.00
CA GLU A 100 -6.41 -22.30 4.16
C GLU A 100 -5.88 -22.27 5.60
N THR A 101 -6.82 -22.20 6.55
CA THR A 101 -6.61 -22.91 7.82
C THR A 101 -6.61 -24.39 7.46
N ASP A 102 -5.46 -25.05 7.48
CA ASP A 102 -5.24 -26.44 7.97
C ASP A 102 -3.88 -27.00 7.47
N ARG A 103 -2.85 -27.01 8.34
CA ARG A 103 -2.20 -28.21 8.93
C ARG A 103 -0.79 -27.94 9.48
#